data_AF-A0A9D7FMU6-F1
#
_entry.id   AF-A0A9D7FMU6-F1
#
_cell.length_a   1.000
_cell.length_b   1.000
_cell.length_c   1.000
_cell.angle_alpha   90.00
_cell.angle_beta   90.00
_cell.angle_gamma   90.00
#
_symmetry.space_group_name_H-M   'P 1'
#
loop_
_entity.id
_entity.type
_entity.pdbx_description
1 polymer ?
#
loop_
_entity_poly.entity_id
_entity_poly.type
_entity_poly.pdbx_seq_one_letter_code
_entity_poly.pdbx_strand_id
1 'polypeptide(L)'
;MNTKSHEIDKVAAVSEEIEASFKLISAGLKSLKEQTSFISSNHVPLQLLSSGFERVLKILLLLKEKYLTGKYPELKHAREKFKNYSNGHGIEKMLDELIDYSKTIDFMQQVPMVKNDLEFVEYDKSFREFLKIITDFSIQQRYYYIDSIILESTNQNFNPFDQFKTFIYSFGDDVDLTKLTYEKEEKLLLNASVICIEKGVRAIARFFTHGLGNLGKQYYSAFSSFILLNDKDLGLLKYTEKTKLPADNYKPISTFSFSFLSISMFSKTKTLHSKFYKDWVFKVKKVTVYSHKTNFFFVKIGWKIYALTGETSSQFKTPNYLSSKKLKPKASAPFLLEEAKAYS
;
A
#
# COMPACT_ATOMS: atom_id res chain seq x y z
N MET A 1 -5.56 -30.63 13.93
CA MET A 1 -5.65 -29.57 12.90
C MET A 1 -4.93 -30.04 11.65
N ASN A 2 -5.57 -29.95 10.49
CA ASN A 2 -5.02 -30.45 9.22
C ASN A 2 -3.79 -29.60 8.82
N THR A 3 -2.61 -30.23 8.73
CA THR A 3 -1.31 -29.55 8.50
C THR A 3 -1.31 -28.68 7.24
N LYS A 4 -2.07 -29.07 6.21
CA LYS A 4 -2.28 -28.27 5.00
C LYS A 4 -3.05 -26.97 5.23
N SER A 5 -4.06 -26.99 6.09
CA SER A 5 -4.84 -25.78 6.44
C SER A 5 -3.96 -24.76 7.14
N HIS A 6 -3.13 -25.22 8.08
CA HIS A 6 -2.25 -24.33 8.83
C HIS A 6 -1.18 -23.69 7.94
N GLU A 7 -0.63 -24.40 6.96
CA GLU A 7 0.32 -23.82 6.01
C GLU A 7 -0.32 -22.77 5.09
N ILE A 8 -1.59 -22.95 4.70
CA ILE A 8 -2.35 -21.94 3.95
C ILE A 8 -2.52 -20.67 4.79
N ASP A 9 -2.88 -20.80 6.07
CA ASP A 9 -3.04 -19.65 6.98
C ASP A 9 -1.73 -18.87 7.13
N LYS A 10 -0.58 -19.54 7.20
CA LYS A 10 0.73 -18.88 7.25
C LYS A 10 1.04 -18.11 5.96
N VAL A 11 0.74 -18.68 4.80
CA VAL A 11 0.93 -18.00 3.51
C VAL A 11 0.05 -16.75 3.40
N ALA A 12 -1.21 -16.84 3.84
CA ALA A 12 -2.11 -15.69 3.90
C ALA A 12 -1.58 -14.61 4.85
N ALA A 13 -1.15 -14.98 6.05
CA ALA A 13 -0.58 -14.05 7.03
C ALA A 13 0.68 -13.33 6.50
N VAL A 14 1.56 -14.06 5.80
CA VAL A 14 2.72 -13.44 5.13
C VAL A 14 2.28 -12.42 4.09
N SER A 15 1.29 -12.77 3.27
CA SER A 15 0.77 -11.86 2.25
C SER A 15 0.20 -10.58 2.86
N GLU A 16 -0.57 -10.69 3.94
CA GLU A 16 -1.12 -9.54 4.67
C GLU A 16 -0.01 -8.66 5.27
N GLU A 17 1.02 -9.25 5.89
CA GLU A 17 2.12 -8.48 6.47
C GLU A 17 2.95 -7.76 5.40
N ILE A 18 3.24 -8.39 4.26
CA ILE A 18 3.95 -7.73 3.15
C ILE A 18 3.11 -6.57 2.61
N GLU A 19 1.82 -6.81 2.33
CA GLU A 19 0.93 -5.77 1.81
C GLU A 19 0.77 -4.60 2.78
N ALA A 20 0.59 -4.89 4.08
CA ALA A 20 0.52 -3.86 5.11
C ALA A 20 1.83 -3.05 5.19
N SER A 21 2.98 -3.71 5.14
CA SER A 21 4.29 -3.06 5.21
C SER A 21 4.49 -2.04 4.09
N PHE A 22 4.27 -2.45 2.83
CA PHE A 22 4.45 -1.55 1.69
C PHE A 22 3.39 -0.44 1.63
N LYS A 23 2.16 -0.69 2.10
CA LYS A 23 1.14 0.37 2.27
C LYS A 23 1.54 1.40 3.32
N LEU A 24 2.10 0.98 4.45
CA LEU A 24 2.60 1.88 5.49
C LEU A 24 3.74 2.75 4.95
N ILE A 25 4.71 2.15 4.26
CA ILE A 25 5.81 2.88 3.62
C ILE A 25 5.25 3.89 2.60
N SER A 26 4.36 3.46 1.71
CA SER A 26 3.72 4.31 0.70
C SER A 26 2.96 5.48 1.32
N ALA A 27 2.21 5.23 2.40
CA ALA A 27 1.49 6.27 3.14
C ALA A 27 2.44 7.23 3.86
N GLY A 28 3.54 6.74 4.43
CA GLY A 28 4.57 7.56 5.06
C GLY A 28 5.25 8.50 4.08
N LEU A 29 5.66 8.00 2.92
CA LEU A 29 6.25 8.80 1.83
C LEU A 29 5.27 9.83 1.27
N LYS A 30 4.00 9.44 1.11
CA LYS A 30 2.94 10.37 0.69
C LYS A 30 2.74 11.48 1.73
N SER A 31 2.63 11.11 3.01
CA SER A 31 2.49 12.07 4.10
C SER A 31 3.65 13.05 4.13
N LEU A 32 4.88 12.58 3.91
CA LEU A 32 6.07 13.42 3.87
C LEU A 32 6.03 14.42 2.70
N LYS A 33 5.65 13.96 1.51
CA LYS A 33 5.56 14.82 0.31
C LYS A 33 4.42 15.85 0.37
N GLU A 34 3.33 15.53 1.08
CA GLU A 34 2.18 16.41 1.24
C GLU A 34 2.35 17.44 2.37
N GLN A 35 3.43 17.36 3.16
CA GLN A 35 3.74 18.38 4.16
C GLN A 35 3.96 19.74 3.48
N THR A 36 3.36 20.78 4.05
CA THR A 36 3.57 22.17 3.62
C THR A 36 4.88 22.76 4.13
N SER A 37 5.51 22.11 5.13
CA SER A 37 6.85 22.41 5.65
C SER A 37 7.37 21.20 6.44
N PHE A 38 8.67 20.90 6.38
CA PHE A 38 9.28 19.84 7.19
C PHE A 38 9.39 20.20 8.68
N ILE A 39 9.11 21.47 9.05
CA ILE A 39 8.97 21.93 10.44
C ILE A 39 7.66 21.40 11.05
N SER A 40 6.71 20.98 10.21
CA SER A 40 5.48 20.34 10.67
C SER A 40 5.74 19.04 11.44
N SER A 41 4.73 18.56 12.17
CA SER A 41 4.89 17.36 12.99
C SER A 41 5.30 16.15 12.14
N ASN A 42 6.52 15.69 12.35
CA ASN A 42 7.07 14.50 11.67
C ASN A 42 6.63 13.18 12.31
N HIS A 43 5.71 13.22 13.29
CA HIS A 43 5.23 12.03 13.98
C HIS A 43 4.52 11.04 13.06
N VAL A 44 3.62 11.52 12.21
CA VAL A 44 2.89 10.65 11.28
C VAL A 44 3.82 9.96 10.28
N PRO A 45 4.68 10.67 9.51
CA PRO A 45 5.59 10.01 8.58
C PRO A 45 6.57 9.08 9.30
N LEU A 46 7.16 9.48 10.44
CA LEU A 46 8.06 8.62 11.20
C LEU A 46 7.36 7.34 11.66
N GLN A 47 6.15 7.43 12.23
CA GLN A 47 5.40 6.26 12.67
C GLN A 47 5.09 5.28 11.54
N LEU A 48 4.66 5.79 10.39
CA LEU A 48 4.33 4.97 9.22
C LEU A 48 5.57 4.30 8.63
N LEU A 49 6.66 5.07 8.46
CA LEU A 49 7.91 4.56 7.90
C LEU A 49 8.57 3.54 8.85
N SER A 50 8.73 3.86 10.13
CA SER A 50 9.25 2.94 11.15
C SER A 50 8.48 1.61 11.13
N SER A 51 7.15 1.67 11.20
CA SER A 51 6.31 0.47 11.25
C SER A 51 6.41 -0.35 9.96
N GLY A 52 6.46 0.32 8.80
CA GLY A 52 6.55 -0.33 7.50
C GLY A 52 7.91 -1.01 7.27
N PHE A 53 9.01 -0.33 7.59
CA PHE A 53 10.37 -0.87 7.48
C PHE A 53 10.60 -2.01 8.46
N GLU A 54 10.18 -1.88 9.72
CA GLU A 54 10.33 -2.94 10.71
C GLU A 54 9.61 -4.22 10.26
N ARG A 55 8.34 -4.10 9.83
CA ARG A 55 7.54 -5.25 9.40
C ARG A 55 8.10 -5.92 8.14
N VAL A 56 8.51 -5.15 7.12
CA VAL A 56 9.05 -5.74 5.88
C VAL A 56 10.37 -6.50 6.12
N LEU A 57 11.23 -5.98 7.01
CA LEU A 57 12.49 -6.65 7.34
C LEU A 57 12.24 -7.91 8.17
N LYS A 58 11.33 -7.87 9.15
CA LYS A 58 10.91 -9.05 9.91
C LYS A 58 10.40 -10.16 8.99
N ILE A 59 9.49 -9.84 8.07
CA ILE A 59 8.92 -10.86 7.19
C ILE A 59 9.95 -11.40 6.20
N LEU A 60 10.89 -10.56 5.72
CA LEU A 60 12.03 -11.03 4.91
C LEU A 60 12.92 -12.01 5.69
N LEU A 61 13.21 -11.75 6.97
CA LEU A 61 13.99 -12.67 7.80
C LEU A 61 13.27 -14.01 8.06
N LEU A 62 11.94 -13.99 8.21
CA LEU A 62 11.13 -15.20 8.32
C LEU A 62 11.11 -15.99 7.01
N LEU A 63 10.98 -15.30 5.88
CA LEU A 63 11.00 -15.92 4.55
C LEU A 63 12.39 -16.43 4.18
N LYS A 64 13.46 -15.74 4.56
CA LYS A 64 14.84 -16.23 4.42
C LYS A 64 15.00 -17.57 5.13
N GLU A 65 14.54 -17.68 6.36
CA GLU A 65 14.63 -18.93 7.11
C GLU A 65 13.80 -20.06 6.47
N LYS A 66 12.58 -19.76 6.02
CA LYS A 66 11.78 -20.70 5.24
C LYS A 66 12.45 -21.11 3.94
N TYR A 67 13.11 -20.19 3.25
CA TYR A 67 13.84 -20.47 2.02
C TYR A 67 15.02 -21.42 2.27
N LEU A 68 15.79 -21.19 3.34
CA LEU A 68 16.97 -21.98 3.66
C LEU A 68 16.66 -23.35 4.27
N THR A 69 15.60 -23.46 5.07
CA THR A 69 15.30 -24.67 5.87
C THR A 69 14.05 -25.43 5.40
N GLY A 70 13.25 -24.82 4.52
CA GLY A 70 11.94 -25.32 4.09
C GLY A 70 10.81 -25.07 5.09
N LYS A 71 11.08 -24.50 6.28
CA LYS A 71 10.08 -24.28 7.35
C LYS A 71 10.12 -22.87 7.91
N TYR A 72 8.96 -22.34 8.32
CA TYR A 72 8.94 -21.12 9.15
C TYR A 72 9.49 -21.42 10.55
N PRO A 73 10.13 -20.44 11.22
CA PRO A 73 10.59 -20.62 12.59
C PRO A 73 9.43 -20.94 13.54
N GLU A 74 9.70 -21.80 14.52
CA GLU A 74 8.76 -22.03 15.61
C GLU A 74 8.69 -20.80 16.53
N LEU A 75 7.53 -20.57 17.17
CA LEU A 75 7.26 -19.36 17.95
C LEU A 75 8.33 -19.05 19.02
N LYS A 76 8.83 -20.09 19.71
CA LYS A 76 9.86 -19.95 20.75
C LYS A 76 11.16 -19.40 20.16
N HIS A 77 11.61 -20.01 19.05
CA HIS A 77 12.80 -19.61 18.31
C HIS A 77 12.62 -18.23 17.64
N ALA A 78 11.43 -17.91 17.14
CA ALA A 78 11.14 -16.61 16.53
C ALA A 78 11.23 -15.45 17.55
N ARG A 79 10.71 -15.63 18.77
CA ARG A 79 10.82 -14.62 19.83
C ARG A 79 12.26 -14.41 20.29
N GLU A 80 13.01 -15.49 20.46
CA GLU A 80 14.44 -15.43 20.79
C GLU A 80 15.25 -14.77 19.67
N LYS A 81 14.95 -15.10 18.41
CA LYS A 81 15.56 -14.48 17.23
C LYS A 81 15.32 -12.97 17.22
N PHE A 82 14.08 -12.52 17.39
CA PHE A 82 13.80 -11.08 17.35
C PHE A 82 14.35 -10.31 18.55
N LYS A 83 14.58 -10.95 19.70
CA LYS A 83 15.29 -10.32 20.83
C LYS A 83 16.68 -9.81 20.45
N ASN A 84 17.37 -10.50 19.54
CA ASN A 84 18.71 -10.12 19.10
C ASN A 84 18.73 -8.80 18.30
N TYR A 85 17.59 -8.37 17.76
CA TYR A 85 17.44 -7.07 17.08
C TYR A 85 16.75 -6.05 18.00
N SER A 86 17.33 -5.78 19.16
CA SER A 86 16.81 -4.76 20.11
C SER A 86 15.34 -5.03 20.48
N ASN A 87 15.03 -6.26 20.90
CA ASN A 87 13.65 -6.72 21.18
C ASN A 87 12.68 -6.64 19.99
N GLY A 88 13.22 -6.69 18.77
CA GLY A 88 12.48 -6.71 17.52
C GLY A 88 12.32 -5.34 16.87
N HIS A 89 12.97 -4.30 17.38
CA HIS A 89 12.87 -2.93 16.86
C HIS A 89 14.13 -2.45 16.14
N GLY A 90 15.21 -3.25 16.14
CA GLY A 90 16.48 -2.93 15.49
C GLY A 90 16.43 -3.08 13.98
N ILE A 91 15.86 -2.10 13.28
CA ILE A 91 15.69 -2.08 11.83
C ILE A 91 17.06 -2.20 11.13
N GLU A 92 18.06 -1.43 11.54
CA GLU A 92 19.41 -1.48 10.99
C GLU A 92 20.01 -2.89 11.06
N LYS A 93 19.99 -3.51 12.24
CA LYS A 93 20.52 -4.87 12.45
C LYS A 93 19.82 -5.92 11.60
N MET A 94 18.50 -5.80 11.41
CA MET A 94 17.74 -6.72 10.56
C MET A 94 18.11 -6.54 9.08
N LEU A 95 18.36 -5.31 8.63
CA LEU A 95 18.83 -5.05 7.27
C LEU A 95 20.26 -5.56 7.07
N ASP A 96 21.15 -5.35 8.02
CA ASP A 96 22.55 -5.82 7.94
C ASP A 96 22.62 -7.34 7.75
N GLU A 97 21.80 -8.09 8.48
CA GLU A 97 21.70 -9.54 8.30
C GLU A 97 21.17 -9.95 6.91
N LEU A 98 20.28 -9.15 6.32
CA LEU A 98 19.82 -9.38 4.95
C LEU A 98 20.92 -9.03 3.95
N ILE A 99 21.65 -7.94 4.14
CA ILE A 99 22.79 -7.57 3.30
C ILE A 99 23.85 -8.68 3.32
N ASP A 100 24.20 -9.20 4.50
CA ASP A 100 25.16 -10.30 4.60
C ASP A 100 24.65 -11.58 3.92
N TYR A 101 23.35 -11.88 4.05
CA TYR A 101 22.73 -12.94 3.28
C TYR A 101 22.81 -12.70 1.76
N SER A 102 22.65 -11.46 1.28
CA SER A 102 22.75 -11.16 -0.16
C SER A 102 24.11 -11.50 -0.74
N LYS A 103 25.18 -11.38 0.06
CA LYS A 103 26.57 -11.71 -0.33
C LYS A 103 26.75 -13.21 -0.61
N THR A 104 25.89 -14.06 -0.05
CA THR A 104 25.90 -15.51 -0.28
C THR A 104 25.03 -15.94 -1.47
N ILE A 105 24.38 -15.01 -2.18
CA ILE A 105 23.46 -15.29 -3.28
C ILE A 105 24.03 -14.72 -4.59
N ASP A 106 24.65 -15.58 -5.41
CA ASP A 106 25.30 -15.21 -6.68
C ASP A 106 24.42 -14.33 -7.57
N PHE A 107 23.13 -14.66 -7.67
CA PHE A 107 22.20 -13.92 -8.52
C PHE A 107 22.00 -12.46 -8.07
N MET A 108 22.09 -12.18 -6.77
CA MET A 108 22.03 -10.80 -6.25
C MET A 108 23.32 -10.02 -6.52
N GLN A 109 24.45 -10.72 -6.62
CA GLN A 109 25.78 -10.11 -6.86
C GLN A 109 26.08 -9.88 -8.34
N GLN A 110 25.48 -10.67 -9.24
CA GLN A 110 25.77 -10.63 -10.68
C GLN A 110 24.91 -9.64 -11.47
N VAL A 111 23.72 -9.29 -10.98
CA VAL A 111 22.82 -8.36 -11.70
C VAL A 111 23.20 -6.91 -11.36
N PRO A 112 23.71 -6.09 -12.30
CA PRO A 112 24.30 -4.78 -11.97
C PRO A 112 23.35 -3.84 -11.23
N MET A 113 22.08 -3.77 -11.66
CA MET A 113 21.08 -2.94 -10.98
C MET A 113 20.81 -3.39 -9.54
N VAL A 114 20.82 -4.70 -9.27
CA VAL A 114 20.62 -5.24 -7.92
C VAL A 114 21.83 -4.95 -7.06
N LYS A 115 23.03 -5.11 -7.62
CA LYS A 115 24.28 -4.78 -6.94
C LYS A 115 24.32 -3.30 -6.54
N ASN A 116 23.97 -2.39 -7.44
CA ASN A 116 23.91 -0.95 -7.14
C ASN A 116 22.88 -0.64 -6.04
N ASP A 117 21.70 -1.28 -6.08
CA ASP A 117 20.68 -1.15 -5.04
C ASP A 117 21.20 -1.70 -3.68
N LEU A 118 21.98 -2.79 -3.67
CA LEU A 118 22.62 -3.35 -2.47
C LEU A 118 23.71 -2.44 -1.90
N GLU A 119 24.60 -1.94 -2.75
CA GLU A 119 25.64 -0.98 -2.37
C GLU A 119 25.02 0.29 -1.78
N PHE A 120 23.89 0.76 -2.31
CA PHE A 120 23.15 1.88 -1.75
C PHE A 120 22.69 1.59 -0.31
N VAL A 121 22.02 0.46 -0.06
CA VAL A 121 21.53 0.17 1.30
C VAL A 121 22.62 -0.18 2.31
N GLU A 122 23.79 -0.61 1.82
CA GLU A 122 24.96 -0.92 2.66
C GLU A 122 25.76 0.34 3.00
N TYR A 123 25.99 1.24 2.04
CA TYR A 123 26.99 2.31 2.18
C TYR A 123 26.45 3.74 2.07
N ASP A 124 25.22 3.97 1.59
CA ASP A 124 24.69 5.34 1.47
C ASP A 124 24.46 5.96 2.85
N LYS A 125 25.26 6.98 3.18
CA LYS A 125 25.26 7.61 4.50
C LYS A 125 23.89 8.18 4.88
N SER A 126 23.22 8.84 3.94
CA SER A 126 21.91 9.45 4.18
C SER A 126 20.86 8.39 4.47
N PHE A 127 20.84 7.29 3.71
CA PHE A 127 19.93 6.20 3.96
C PHE A 127 20.21 5.50 5.30
N ARG A 128 21.49 5.29 5.65
CA ARG A 128 21.86 4.72 6.96
C ARG A 128 21.44 5.60 8.12
N GLU A 129 21.63 6.92 8.01
CA GLU A 129 21.16 7.88 9.03
C GLU A 129 19.63 7.83 9.17
N PHE A 130 18.90 7.77 8.05
CA PHE A 130 17.45 7.57 8.08
C PHE A 130 17.03 6.30 8.84
N LEU A 131 17.70 5.16 8.60
CA LEU A 131 17.39 3.90 9.29
C LEU A 131 17.63 3.99 10.80
N LYS A 132 18.69 4.69 11.22
CA LYS A 132 18.98 4.95 12.62
C LYS A 132 17.88 5.77 13.27
N ILE A 133 17.47 6.87 12.64
CA ILE A 133 16.37 7.73 13.14
C ILE A 133 15.07 6.94 13.34
N ILE A 134 14.67 6.12 12.36
CA ILE A 134 13.44 5.32 12.50
C ILE A 134 13.59 4.17 13.49
N THR A 135 14.81 3.64 13.69
CA THR A 135 15.11 2.64 14.73
C THR A 135 14.93 3.25 16.12
N ASP A 136 15.55 4.40 16.38
CA ASP A 136 15.46 5.09 17.67
C ASP A 136 14.03 5.56 17.97
N PHE A 137 13.32 6.05 16.95
CA PHE A 137 11.89 6.33 17.05
C PHE A 137 11.09 5.10 17.51
N SER A 138 11.36 3.92 16.93
CA SER A 138 10.64 2.67 17.23
C SER A 138 10.87 2.16 18.65
N ILE A 139 12.11 2.27 19.13
CA ILE A 139 12.54 1.67 20.39
C ILE A 139 12.01 2.45 21.60
N GLN A 140 12.25 3.76 21.67
CA GLN A 140 12.04 4.52 22.91
C GLN A 140 11.42 5.90 22.75
N GLN A 141 11.33 6.45 21.54
CA GLN A 141 11.13 7.90 21.39
C GLN A 141 9.84 8.32 20.66
N ARG A 142 8.87 7.41 20.54
CA ARG A 142 7.50 7.75 20.06
C ARG A 142 6.85 8.83 20.91
N TYR A 143 7.17 8.87 22.20
CA TYR A 143 6.61 9.78 23.18
C TYR A 143 7.62 10.81 23.69
N TYR A 144 8.72 11.07 22.95
CA TYR A 144 9.79 11.98 23.37
C TYR A 144 9.27 13.30 23.97
N TYR A 145 8.31 13.96 23.31
CA TYR A 145 7.76 15.22 23.80
C TYR A 145 6.88 15.05 25.06
N ILE A 146 6.20 13.91 25.24
CA ILE A 146 5.48 13.60 26.49
C ILE A 146 6.50 13.38 27.62
N ASP A 147 7.55 12.61 27.36
CA ASP A 147 8.60 12.38 28.35
C ASP A 147 9.26 13.70 28.76
N SER A 148 9.52 14.59 27.80
CA SER A 148 10.05 15.95 28.05
C SER A 148 9.11 16.83 28.88
N ILE A 149 7.80 16.59 28.87
CA ILE A 149 6.83 17.32 29.72
C ILE A 149 6.87 16.79 31.16
N ILE A 150 7.10 15.48 31.33
CA ILE A 150 7.04 14.81 32.65
C ILE A 150 8.35 14.98 33.42
N LEU A 151 9.49 15.03 32.72
CA LEU A 151 10.81 15.14 33.35
C LEU A 151 10.99 16.50 34.05
N GLU A 152 11.52 16.48 35.26
CA GLU A 152 11.88 17.68 36.03
C GLU A 152 13.12 18.40 35.47
N SER A 153 13.84 17.75 34.56
CA SER A 153 15.05 18.26 33.89
C SER A 153 14.95 18.10 32.38
N THR A 154 15.76 18.84 31.62
CA THR A 154 15.83 18.73 30.15
C THR A 154 16.02 17.28 29.71
N ASN A 155 15.18 16.82 28.78
CA ASN A 155 15.28 15.49 28.20
C ASN A 155 16.55 15.39 27.34
N GLN A 156 17.58 14.70 27.86
CA GLN A 156 18.85 14.50 27.16
C GLN A 156 18.84 13.32 26.18
N ASN A 157 17.70 12.64 26.03
CA ASN A 157 17.60 11.53 25.10
C ASN A 157 17.64 12.01 23.64
N PHE A 158 17.97 11.08 22.73
CA PHE A 158 17.91 11.30 21.29
C PHE A 158 16.50 11.75 20.87
N ASN A 159 16.41 12.92 20.22
CA ASN A 159 15.15 13.44 19.69
C ASN A 159 15.00 13.03 18.21
N PRO A 160 14.26 11.95 17.89
CA PRO A 160 14.13 11.49 16.50
C PRO A 160 13.44 12.53 15.60
N PHE A 161 12.62 13.42 16.15
CA PHE A 161 11.91 14.44 15.38
C PHE A 161 12.85 15.52 14.87
N ASP A 162 13.79 15.98 15.69
CA ASP A 162 14.78 16.96 15.29
C ASP A 162 15.84 16.35 14.38
N GLN A 163 16.26 15.11 14.67
CA GLN A 163 17.21 14.38 13.84
C GLN A 163 16.64 14.10 12.45
N PHE A 164 15.35 13.82 12.35
CA PHE A 164 14.68 13.70 11.05
C PHE A 164 14.64 15.03 10.27
N LYS A 165 14.49 16.18 10.94
CA LYS A 165 14.61 17.49 10.28
C LYS A 165 16.03 17.71 9.79
N THR A 166 17.04 17.43 10.62
CA THR A 166 18.46 17.52 10.24
C THR A 166 18.78 16.63 9.04
N PHE A 167 18.26 15.41 9.01
CA PHE A 167 18.37 14.52 7.85
C PHE A 167 17.77 15.12 6.57
N ILE A 168 16.61 15.79 6.64
CA ILE A 168 16.03 16.47 5.47
C ILE A 168 16.92 17.64 5.03
N TYR A 169 17.41 18.43 5.98
CA TYR A 169 18.29 19.57 5.71
C TYR A 169 19.63 19.19 5.10
N SER A 170 20.21 18.04 5.47
CA SER A 170 21.53 17.64 4.95
C SER A 170 21.53 17.40 3.43
N PHE A 171 20.36 17.26 2.79
CA PHE A 171 20.29 17.22 1.32
C PHE A 171 20.53 18.59 0.65
N GLY A 172 20.66 19.65 1.43
CA GLY A 172 20.96 21.00 0.98
C GLY A 172 22.44 21.38 1.06
N ASP A 173 23.27 20.58 1.75
CA ASP A 173 24.66 20.93 2.08
C ASP A 173 25.51 21.21 0.81
N ASP A 174 25.21 20.53 -0.29
CA ASP A 174 25.91 20.67 -1.58
C ASP A 174 25.11 21.45 -2.65
N VAL A 175 24.01 22.11 -2.28
CA VAL A 175 23.13 22.82 -3.21
C VAL A 175 23.21 24.33 -2.97
N ASP A 176 23.35 25.12 -4.05
CA ASP A 176 23.21 26.59 -3.95
C ASP A 176 21.74 26.97 -3.73
N LEU A 177 21.36 27.14 -2.45
CA LEU A 177 20.01 27.50 -2.03
C LEU A 177 19.77 29.02 -2.06
N THR A 178 20.80 29.86 -2.28
CA THR A 178 20.72 31.32 -2.11
C THR A 178 19.73 32.02 -3.04
N LYS A 179 19.38 31.36 -4.15
CA LYS A 179 18.45 31.87 -5.17
C LYS A 179 17.04 31.29 -5.06
N LEU A 180 16.79 30.40 -4.09
CA LEU A 180 15.50 29.78 -3.90
C LEU A 180 14.66 30.55 -2.88
N THR A 181 13.34 30.51 -3.08
CA THR A 181 12.42 30.88 -2.01
C THR A 181 12.39 29.76 -0.98
N TYR A 182 12.09 30.06 0.28
CA TYR A 182 11.96 29.05 1.33
C TYR A 182 11.08 27.86 0.89
N GLU A 183 9.89 28.12 0.32
CA GLU A 183 9.01 27.04 -0.17
C GLU A 183 9.66 26.13 -1.23
N LYS A 184 10.46 26.70 -2.15
CA LYS A 184 11.13 25.92 -3.19
C LYS A 184 12.29 25.11 -2.63
N GLU A 185 13.02 25.67 -1.69
CA GLU A 185 14.06 24.97 -0.91
C GLU A 185 13.46 23.79 -0.16
N GLU A 186 12.42 24.02 0.67
CA GLU A 186 11.79 22.95 1.45
C GLU A 186 11.30 21.82 0.55
N LYS A 187 10.63 22.15 -0.57
CA LYS A 187 10.16 21.16 -1.53
C LYS A 187 11.29 20.36 -2.18
N LEU A 188 12.42 21.01 -2.47
CA LEU A 188 13.59 20.36 -3.04
C LEU A 188 14.18 19.35 -2.05
N LEU A 189 14.41 19.77 -0.80
CA LEU A 189 14.98 18.95 0.27
C LEU A 189 14.07 17.77 0.64
N LEU A 190 12.77 18.03 0.80
CA LEU A 190 11.77 16.98 1.02
C LEU A 190 11.77 15.96 -0.12
N ASN A 191 11.79 16.43 -1.38
CA ASN A 191 11.81 15.52 -2.52
C ASN A 191 13.10 14.69 -2.58
N ALA A 192 14.26 15.26 -2.26
CA ALA A 192 15.53 14.52 -2.16
C ALA A 192 15.47 13.43 -1.08
N SER A 193 14.92 13.75 0.09
CA SER A 193 14.72 12.78 1.18
C SER A 193 13.79 11.63 0.77
N VAL A 194 12.68 11.94 0.07
CA VAL A 194 11.76 10.93 -0.49
C VAL A 194 12.48 10.02 -1.47
N ILE A 195 13.28 10.58 -2.38
CA ILE A 195 14.07 9.81 -3.36
C ILE A 195 15.04 8.85 -2.64
N CYS A 196 15.74 9.31 -1.61
CA CYS A 196 16.64 8.48 -0.80
C CYS A 196 15.90 7.29 -0.20
N ILE A 197 14.76 7.54 0.45
CA ILE A 197 13.96 6.49 1.10
C ILE A 197 13.40 5.51 0.04
N GLU A 198 12.86 6.00 -1.08
CA GLU A 198 12.33 5.15 -2.16
C GLU A 198 13.39 4.21 -2.76
N LYS A 199 14.63 4.70 -2.96
CA LYS A 199 15.74 3.85 -3.40
C LYS A 199 15.99 2.72 -2.41
N GLY A 200 15.99 3.03 -1.11
CA GLY A 200 16.12 2.03 -0.06
C GLY A 200 15.00 0.98 -0.06
N VAL A 201 13.75 1.42 -0.24
CA VAL A 201 12.59 0.51 -0.32
C VAL A 201 12.66 -0.36 -1.58
N ARG A 202 13.06 0.22 -2.72
CA ARG A 202 13.29 -0.53 -3.98
C ARG A 202 14.33 -1.62 -3.78
N ALA A 203 15.46 -1.28 -3.16
CA ALA A 203 16.53 -2.21 -2.84
C ALA A 203 16.05 -3.33 -1.90
N ILE A 204 15.32 -3.00 -0.84
CA ILE A 204 14.70 -3.99 0.07
C ILE A 204 13.75 -4.92 -0.69
N ALA A 205 12.97 -4.39 -1.65
CA ALA A 205 12.08 -5.20 -2.46
C ALA A 205 12.82 -6.22 -3.36
N ARG A 206 14.10 -5.97 -3.69
CA ARG A 206 14.93 -6.93 -4.46
C ARG A 206 15.15 -8.23 -3.71
N PHE A 207 15.18 -8.23 -2.38
CA PHE A 207 15.35 -9.45 -1.58
C PHE A 207 14.23 -10.48 -1.86
N PHE A 208 12.99 -10.04 -2.05
CA PHE A 208 11.89 -10.95 -2.39
C PHE A 208 12.11 -11.68 -3.71
N THR A 209 12.68 -11.02 -4.71
CA THR A 209 12.74 -11.56 -6.08
C THR A 209 14.08 -12.20 -6.42
N HIS A 210 15.17 -11.60 -5.96
CA HIS A 210 16.54 -12.00 -6.27
C HIS A 210 17.20 -12.76 -5.12
N GLY A 211 16.80 -12.51 -3.87
CA GLY A 211 17.28 -13.25 -2.70
C GLY A 211 16.51 -14.54 -2.46
N LEU A 212 15.18 -14.47 -2.48
CA LEU A 212 14.29 -15.57 -2.07
C LEU A 212 13.68 -16.37 -3.25
N GLY A 213 14.08 -16.06 -4.48
CA GLY A 213 13.63 -16.75 -5.69
C GLY A 213 12.10 -16.85 -5.81
N ASN A 214 11.59 -18.04 -6.12
CA ASN A 214 10.16 -18.27 -6.32
C ASN A 214 9.33 -18.07 -5.04
N LEU A 215 9.92 -18.30 -3.85
CA LEU A 215 9.23 -18.11 -2.59
C LEU A 215 8.86 -16.64 -2.35
N GLY A 216 9.74 -15.69 -2.67
CA GLY A 216 9.38 -14.28 -2.52
C GLY A 216 8.56 -13.75 -3.71
N LYS A 217 8.78 -14.25 -4.92
CA LYS A 217 7.99 -13.89 -6.13
C LYS A 217 6.49 -14.16 -5.99
N GLN A 218 6.06 -15.11 -5.17
CA GLN A 218 4.62 -15.36 -4.95
C GLN A 218 3.87 -14.15 -4.37
N TYR A 219 4.58 -13.22 -3.74
CA TYR A 219 4.02 -12.00 -3.13
C TYR A 219 4.22 -10.75 -4.01
N TYR A 220 4.60 -10.92 -5.28
CA TYR A 220 5.01 -9.83 -6.17
C TYR A 220 4.00 -8.68 -6.26
N SER A 221 2.70 -8.98 -6.27
CA SER A 221 1.65 -7.96 -6.34
C SER A 221 1.77 -6.90 -5.25
N ALA A 222 2.15 -7.29 -4.03
CA ALA A 222 2.22 -6.40 -2.87
C ALA A 222 3.36 -5.36 -2.94
N PHE A 223 4.45 -5.66 -3.64
CA PHE A 223 5.65 -4.80 -3.72
C PHE A 223 6.04 -4.38 -5.14
N SER A 224 5.30 -4.85 -6.14
CA SER A 224 5.51 -4.56 -7.57
C SER A 224 5.70 -3.07 -7.86
N SER A 225 4.96 -2.20 -7.17
CA SER A 225 5.05 -0.74 -7.31
C SER A 225 6.42 -0.18 -6.98
N PHE A 226 7.14 -0.77 -6.01
CA PHE A 226 8.46 -0.30 -5.57
C PHE A 226 9.59 -0.93 -6.37
N ILE A 227 9.53 -2.24 -6.64
CA ILE A 227 10.58 -2.94 -7.37
C ILE A 227 10.69 -2.49 -8.85
N LEU A 228 9.60 -1.96 -9.41
CA LEU A 228 9.54 -1.41 -10.76
C LEU A 228 9.91 0.08 -10.84
N LEU A 229 10.28 0.72 -9.73
CA LEU A 229 10.71 2.12 -9.74
C LEU A 229 12.02 2.28 -10.51
N ASN A 230 11.94 3.02 -11.60
CA ASN A 230 13.12 3.49 -12.32
C ASN A 230 13.62 4.79 -11.68
N ASP A 231 14.89 5.13 -11.89
CA ASP A 231 15.48 6.35 -11.31
C ASP A 231 14.74 7.63 -11.73
N LYS A 232 14.22 7.68 -12.96
CA LYS A 232 13.39 8.79 -13.47
C LYS A 232 12.03 8.93 -12.78
N ASP A 233 11.55 7.89 -12.12
CA ASP A 233 10.24 7.84 -11.48
C ASP A 233 10.34 8.12 -9.96
N LEU A 234 11.55 8.16 -9.40
CA LEU A 234 11.79 8.49 -8.00
C LEU A 234 11.34 9.93 -7.67
N GLY A 235 10.82 10.12 -6.47
CA GLY A 235 10.23 11.37 -5.98
C GLY A 235 8.82 11.61 -6.51
N LEU A 236 8.36 10.93 -7.56
CA LEU A 236 7.06 11.22 -8.17
C LEU A 236 5.88 10.64 -7.40
N LEU A 237 6.08 9.55 -6.64
CA LEU A 237 5.05 8.81 -5.90
C LEU A 237 3.87 8.30 -6.76
N LYS A 238 4.10 7.98 -8.04
CA LYS A 238 3.04 7.50 -8.96
C LYS A 238 2.26 6.29 -8.44
N TYR A 239 2.90 5.43 -7.63
CA TYR A 239 2.26 4.26 -7.02
C TYR A 239 1.29 4.59 -5.87
N THR A 240 1.28 5.84 -5.39
CA THR A 240 0.28 6.32 -4.41
C THR A 240 -1.00 6.79 -5.10
N GLU A 241 -0.96 7.01 -6.41
CA GLU A 241 -2.11 7.46 -7.19
C GLU A 241 -3.09 6.31 -7.39
N LYS A 242 -4.39 6.60 -7.28
CA LYS A 242 -5.41 5.62 -7.61
C LYS A 242 -5.31 5.30 -9.11
N THR A 243 -4.96 4.06 -9.44
CA THR A 243 -4.98 3.57 -10.82
C THR A 243 -6.40 3.76 -11.37
N LYS A 244 -6.58 4.69 -12.32
CA LYS A 244 -7.87 4.91 -12.96
C LYS A 244 -8.15 3.71 -13.84
N LEU A 245 -9.14 2.90 -13.46
CA LEU A 245 -9.63 1.85 -14.33
C LEU A 245 -10.43 2.50 -15.47
N PRO A 246 -10.44 1.94 -16.70
CA PRO A 246 -11.33 2.45 -17.75
C PRO A 246 -12.79 2.57 -17.29
N ALA A 247 -13.22 1.69 -16.39
CA ALA A 247 -14.53 1.69 -15.78
C ALA A 247 -14.82 2.90 -14.85
N ASP A 248 -13.79 3.55 -14.29
CA ASP A 248 -13.96 4.76 -13.48
C ASP A 248 -14.49 5.94 -14.31
N ASN A 249 -14.29 5.92 -15.64
CA ASN A 249 -14.80 6.95 -16.56
C ASN A 249 -16.21 6.65 -17.10
N TYR A 250 -16.78 5.48 -16.78
CA TYR A 250 -18.10 5.11 -17.27
C TYR A 250 -19.19 5.97 -16.63
N LYS A 251 -20.11 6.48 -17.46
CA LYS A 251 -21.24 7.28 -16.99
C LYS A 251 -22.51 6.42 -16.99
N PRO A 252 -23.34 6.52 -15.94
CA PRO A 252 -24.62 5.81 -15.93
C PRO A 252 -25.50 6.29 -17.07
N ILE A 253 -26.12 5.35 -17.78
CA ILE A 253 -26.98 5.64 -18.92
C ILE A 253 -28.23 6.34 -18.40
N SER A 254 -28.60 7.46 -19.02
CA SER A 254 -29.83 8.19 -18.70
C SER A 254 -31.05 7.38 -19.17
N THR A 255 -32.13 7.38 -18.40
CA THR A 255 -33.41 6.78 -18.85
C THR A 255 -34.06 7.52 -20.02
N PHE A 256 -33.51 8.67 -20.42
CA PHE A 256 -33.97 9.46 -21.56
C PHE A 256 -33.05 9.32 -22.78
N SER A 257 -32.00 8.49 -22.74
CA SER A 257 -31.11 8.33 -23.88
C SER A 257 -31.63 7.30 -24.88
N PHE A 258 -31.27 7.49 -26.16
CA PHE A 258 -31.52 6.49 -27.21
C PHE A 258 -30.90 5.13 -26.88
N SER A 259 -29.74 5.11 -26.23
CA SER A 259 -29.09 3.87 -25.78
C SER A 259 -29.93 3.11 -24.76
N PHE A 260 -30.66 3.81 -23.88
CA PHE A 260 -31.59 3.13 -22.98
C PHE A 260 -32.84 2.66 -23.71
N LEU A 261 -33.35 3.42 -24.67
CA LEU A 261 -34.52 3.02 -25.44
C LEU A 261 -34.31 1.65 -26.10
N SER A 262 -33.16 1.45 -26.76
CA SER A 262 -32.82 0.16 -27.37
C SER A 262 -32.70 -0.97 -26.33
N ILE A 263 -32.02 -0.72 -25.19
CA ILE A 263 -31.95 -1.70 -24.11
C ILE A 263 -33.37 -2.05 -23.65
N SER A 264 -34.20 -1.07 -23.34
CA SER A 264 -35.54 -1.30 -22.79
C SER A 264 -36.48 -2.03 -23.74
N MET A 265 -36.36 -1.80 -25.06
CA MET A 265 -37.20 -2.41 -26.09
C MET A 265 -36.88 -3.91 -26.29
N PHE A 266 -35.61 -4.28 -26.12
CA PHE A 266 -35.13 -5.66 -26.33
C PHE A 266 -34.74 -6.36 -25.03
N SER A 267 -35.28 -5.94 -23.88
CA SER A 267 -35.00 -6.55 -22.59
C SER A 267 -36.28 -7.05 -21.92
N LYS A 268 -36.17 -8.18 -21.24
CA LYS A 268 -37.14 -8.59 -20.23
C LYS A 268 -36.88 -7.75 -18.97
N THR A 269 -37.93 -7.34 -18.26
CA THR A 269 -37.78 -6.44 -17.11
C THR A 269 -38.64 -6.84 -15.93
N LYS A 270 -38.18 -6.56 -14.71
CA LYS A 270 -38.95 -6.72 -13.48
C LYS A 270 -38.75 -5.53 -12.56
N THR A 271 -39.84 -5.01 -12.01
CA THR A 271 -39.79 -3.93 -11.01
C THR A 271 -39.87 -4.51 -9.61
N LEU A 272 -38.87 -4.20 -8.79
CA LEU A 272 -38.77 -4.62 -7.41
C LEU A 272 -39.16 -3.45 -6.50
N HIS A 273 -39.92 -3.74 -5.45
CA HIS A 273 -40.38 -2.74 -4.50
C HIS A 273 -39.83 -3.01 -3.11
N SER A 274 -39.37 -1.97 -2.43
CA SER A 274 -38.86 -2.00 -1.06
C SER A 274 -39.72 -2.79 -0.07
N LYS A 275 -41.05 -2.70 -0.18
CA LYS A 275 -41.99 -3.41 0.71
C LYS A 275 -41.88 -4.93 0.68
N PHE A 276 -41.28 -5.51 -0.37
CA PHE A 276 -41.14 -6.96 -0.53
C PHE A 276 -39.76 -7.49 -0.13
N TYR A 277 -38.83 -6.62 0.28
CA TYR A 277 -37.47 -6.99 0.64
C TYR A 277 -37.11 -6.39 1.99
N LYS A 278 -36.87 -7.25 2.98
CA LYS A 278 -36.47 -6.85 4.33
C LYS A 278 -35.13 -6.08 4.32
N ASP A 279 -34.20 -6.50 3.45
CA ASP A 279 -32.86 -5.93 3.33
C ASP A 279 -32.76 -4.92 2.18
N TRP A 280 -33.71 -3.98 2.12
CA TRP A 280 -33.72 -2.99 1.04
C TRP A 280 -32.59 -1.95 1.20
N VAL A 281 -31.63 -2.01 0.27
CA VAL A 281 -30.40 -1.20 0.32
C VAL A 281 -30.46 0.11 -0.46
N PHE A 282 -31.57 0.41 -1.14
CA PHE A 282 -31.71 1.63 -1.93
C PHE A 282 -32.46 2.73 -1.18
N LYS A 283 -32.10 3.99 -1.43
CA LYS A 283 -32.82 5.19 -0.96
C LYS A 283 -34.12 5.46 -1.74
N VAL A 284 -34.34 4.73 -2.83
CA VAL A 284 -35.57 4.81 -3.65
C VAL A 284 -36.52 3.68 -3.28
N LYS A 285 -37.84 3.90 -3.42
CA LYS A 285 -38.86 2.90 -3.07
C LYS A 285 -38.91 1.69 -4.00
N LYS A 286 -38.39 1.82 -5.23
CA LYS A 286 -38.36 0.77 -6.24
C LYS A 286 -37.14 0.87 -7.13
N VAL A 287 -36.72 -0.27 -7.68
CA VAL A 287 -35.72 -0.38 -8.76
C VAL A 287 -36.26 -1.31 -9.83
N THR A 288 -35.81 -1.16 -11.07
CA THR A 288 -36.21 -2.06 -12.17
C THR A 288 -34.98 -2.77 -12.69
N VAL A 289 -34.99 -4.10 -12.71
CA VAL A 289 -33.93 -4.91 -13.31
C VAL A 289 -34.29 -5.24 -14.76
N TYR A 290 -33.28 -5.34 -15.61
CA TYR A 290 -33.39 -5.64 -17.03
C TYR A 290 -32.47 -6.81 -17.36
N SER A 291 -32.99 -7.80 -18.07
CA SER A 291 -32.23 -8.86 -18.73
C SER A 291 -32.24 -8.59 -20.23
N HIS A 292 -31.09 -8.20 -20.76
CA HIS A 292 -30.88 -7.83 -22.16
C HIS A 292 -30.03 -8.90 -22.83
N LYS A 293 -30.60 -9.59 -23.82
CA LYS A 293 -30.00 -10.84 -24.34
C LYS A 293 -29.77 -11.83 -23.19
N THR A 294 -28.98 -12.88 -23.41
CA THR A 294 -28.74 -13.93 -22.41
C THR A 294 -27.77 -13.53 -21.28
N ASN A 295 -26.89 -12.56 -21.50
CA ASN A 295 -25.73 -12.33 -20.62
C ASN A 295 -25.62 -10.90 -20.05
N PHE A 296 -26.47 -9.94 -20.46
CA PHE A 296 -26.33 -8.55 -20.02
C PHE A 296 -27.45 -8.13 -19.07
N PHE A 297 -27.07 -7.63 -17.90
CA PHE A 297 -27.98 -7.35 -16.81
C PHE A 297 -27.83 -5.93 -16.30
N PHE A 298 -28.94 -5.19 -16.27
CA PHE A 298 -28.96 -3.80 -15.82
C PHE A 298 -29.92 -3.60 -14.66
N VAL A 299 -29.71 -2.50 -13.93
CA VAL A 299 -30.67 -1.98 -12.95
C VAL A 299 -30.89 -0.49 -13.14
N LYS A 300 -32.16 -0.10 -13.19
CA LYS A 300 -32.62 1.29 -13.13
C LYS A 300 -32.81 1.69 -11.68
N ILE A 301 -32.03 2.68 -11.26
CA ILE A 301 -32.10 3.29 -9.93
C ILE A 301 -32.43 4.77 -10.10
N GLY A 302 -33.71 5.12 -9.96
CA GLY A 302 -34.19 6.46 -10.31
C GLY A 302 -34.22 6.69 -11.83
N TRP A 303 -33.47 7.67 -12.32
CA TRP A 303 -33.42 8.07 -13.74
C TRP A 303 -32.14 7.61 -14.44
N LYS A 304 -31.42 6.69 -13.80
CA LYS A 304 -30.11 6.23 -14.22
C LYS A 304 -30.09 4.71 -14.26
N ILE A 305 -29.41 4.18 -15.27
CA ILE A 305 -29.21 2.77 -15.51
C ILE A 305 -27.75 2.41 -15.21
N TYR A 306 -27.58 1.31 -14.50
CA TYR A 306 -26.29 0.79 -14.07
C TYR A 306 -26.15 -0.67 -14.48
N ALA A 307 -24.92 -1.15 -14.61
CA ALA A 307 -24.63 -2.55 -14.83
C ALA A 307 -24.75 -3.36 -13.52
N LEU A 308 -25.24 -4.60 -13.62
CA LEU A 308 -25.21 -5.59 -12.53
C LEU A 308 -23.96 -6.48 -12.58
N THR A 309 -23.35 -6.66 -13.76
CA THR A 309 -22.15 -7.48 -13.96
C THR A 309 -20.98 -6.68 -14.56
N GLY A 310 -19.75 -7.17 -14.36
CA GLY A 310 -18.56 -6.58 -14.98
C GLY A 310 -18.59 -6.62 -16.50
N GLU A 311 -19.10 -7.72 -17.08
CA GLU A 311 -19.28 -7.87 -18.53
C GLU A 311 -20.24 -6.82 -19.10
N THR A 312 -21.41 -6.61 -18.46
CA THR A 312 -22.36 -5.56 -18.86
C THR A 312 -21.72 -4.18 -18.75
N SER A 313 -20.98 -3.93 -17.67
CA SER A 313 -20.28 -2.66 -17.44
C SER A 313 -19.29 -2.37 -18.57
N SER A 314 -18.49 -3.36 -18.95
CA SER A 314 -17.47 -3.25 -19.99
C SER A 314 -18.03 -3.08 -21.40
N GLN A 315 -19.09 -3.82 -21.73
CA GLN A 315 -19.72 -3.79 -23.06
C GLN A 315 -20.49 -2.48 -23.29
N PHE A 316 -21.27 -2.02 -22.30
CA PHE A 316 -22.15 -0.86 -22.44
C PHE A 316 -21.57 0.44 -21.88
N LYS A 317 -20.31 0.42 -21.44
CA LYS A 317 -19.58 1.59 -20.89
C LYS A 317 -20.39 2.32 -19.81
N THR A 318 -21.08 1.56 -18.97
CA THR A 318 -21.91 2.06 -17.87
C THR A 318 -21.39 1.49 -16.54
N PRO A 319 -21.30 2.27 -15.46
CA PRO A 319 -20.71 1.79 -14.22
C PRO A 319 -21.62 0.79 -13.51
N ASN A 320 -21.02 0.00 -12.62
CA ASN A 320 -21.75 -0.93 -11.75
C ASN A 320 -22.72 -0.17 -10.81
N TYR A 321 -23.84 -0.80 -10.44
CA TYR A 321 -24.85 -0.22 -9.54
C TYR A 321 -24.31 0.22 -8.18
N LEU A 322 -23.18 -0.37 -7.72
CA LEU A 322 -22.46 0.04 -6.52
C LEU A 322 -21.99 1.51 -6.55
N SER A 323 -21.84 2.09 -7.74
CA SER A 323 -21.51 3.51 -7.93
C SER A 323 -22.71 4.47 -7.76
N SER A 324 -23.91 3.94 -7.53
CA SER A 324 -25.12 4.76 -7.43
C SER A 324 -25.14 5.56 -6.12
N LYS A 325 -25.30 6.89 -6.23
CA LYS A 325 -25.53 7.79 -5.07
C LYS A 325 -26.82 7.46 -4.28
N LYS A 326 -27.69 6.64 -4.86
CA LYS A 326 -28.96 6.19 -4.28
C LYS A 326 -28.85 4.82 -3.57
N LEU A 327 -27.67 4.22 -3.54
CA LEU A 327 -27.36 3.07 -2.69
C LEU A 327 -26.98 3.55 -1.29
N LYS A 328 -27.37 2.81 -0.25
CA LYS A 328 -26.90 3.06 1.13
C LYS A 328 -25.39 2.76 1.23
N PRO A 329 -24.61 3.48 2.05
CA PRO A 329 -23.18 3.23 2.21
C PRO A 329 -22.90 1.76 2.59
N LYS A 330 -21.87 1.16 1.98
CA LYS A 330 -21.42 -0.23 2.22
C LYS A 330 -22.49 -1.31 2.03
N ALA A 331 -23.59 -0.99 1.36
CA ALA A 331 -24.67 -1.94 1.14
C ALA A 331 -24.54 -2.59 -0.24
N SER A 332 -24.89 -3.86 -0.36
CA SER A 332 -24.93 -4.61 -1.62
C SER A 332 -26.30 -5.26 -1.80
N ALA A 333 -26.70 -5.48 -3.06
CA ALA A 333 -27.98 -6.07 -3.41
C ALA A 333 -27.76 -7.31 -4.31
N PRO A 334 -27.22 -8.42 -3.76
CA PRO A 334 -26.95 -9.62 -4.55
C PRO A 334 -28.21 -10.16 -5.24
N PHE A 335 -29.36 -10.03 -4.58
CA PHE A 335 -30.68 -10.41 -5.11
C PHE A 335 -31.01 -9.77 -6.47
N LEU A 336 -30.45 -8.61 -6.82
CA LEU A 336 -30.74 -7.98 -8.11
C LEU A 336 -30.29 -8.83 -9.30
N LEU A 337 -29.15 -9.50 -9.18
CA LEU A 337 -28.64 -10.34 -10.26
C LEU A 337 -29.45 -11.63 -10.39
N GLU A 338 -29.86 -12.22 -9.28
CA GLU A 338 -30.75 -13.38 -9.24
C GLU A 338 -32.10 -13.04 -9.89
N GLU A 339 -32.68 -11.91 -9.50
CA GLU A 339 -33.94 -11.39 -10.05
C GLU A 339 -33.83 -11.01 -11.53
N ALA A 340 -32.67 -10.57 -12.01
CA ALA A 340 -32.46 -10.32 -13.43
C ALA A 340 -32.32 -11.64 -14.22
N LYS A 341 -31.59 -12.61 -13.66
CA LYS A 341 -31.34 -13.92 -14.29
C LYS A 341 -32.58 -14.80 -14.38
N ALA A 342 -33.43 -14.80 -13.35
CA ALA A 342 -34.67 -15.57 -13.32
C ALA A 342 -35.65 -15.19 -14.45
N TYR A 343 -35.43 -14.03 -15.09
CA TYR A 343 -36.25 -13.50 -16.17
C TYR A 343 -35.49 -13.41 -17.50
N SER A 344 -34.40 -14.18 -17.67
CA SER A 344 -33.64 -14.24 -18.94
C SER A 344 -34.35 -15.05 -20.01
#